data_AF-A0A6J4QPG9-F1
#
_entry.id   AF-A0A6J4QPG9-F1
#
_cell.length_a   1.000
_cell.length_b   1.000
_cell.length_c   1.000
_cell.angle_alpha   90.00
_cell.angle_beta   90.00
_cell.angle_gamma   90.00
#
_symmetry.space_group_name_H-M   'P 1'
#
loop_
_entity.id
_entity.type
_entity.pdbx_description
1 polymer ?
#
loop_
_entity_poly.entity_id
_entity_poly.type
_entity_poly.pdbx_seq_one_letter_code
_entity_poly.pdbx_strand_id
1 'polypeptide(L)' 'MLKEACRQVREWQEVHRRELSLTLNVNVSACQFQEPNLVKEIRKTLKETGLAPQDLKLEITESVMMHDART' A
#
# COMPACT_ATOMS: atom_id res chain seq x y z
N MET A 1 6.84 0.49 -8.18
CA MET A 1 5.79 1.51 -7.94
C MET A 1 5.49 1.70 -6.45
N LEU A 2 5.08 0.66 -5.69
CA LEU A 2 4.72 0.79 -4.27
C LEU A 2 5.79 1.51 -3.43
N LYS A 3 7.07 1.10 -3.55
CA LYS A 3 8.17 1.72 -2.80
C LYS A 3 8.33 3.22 -3.06
N GLU A 4 8.21 3.63 -4.32
CA GLU A 4 8.34 5.04 -4.70
C GLU A 4 7.17 5.86 -4.14
N ALA A 5 5.95 5.34 -4.26
CA ALA A 5 4.77 5.98 -3.71
C ALA A 5 4.84 6.14 -2.18
N CYS A 6 5.27 5.08 -1.47
CA CYS A 6 5.45 5.14 -0.02
C CYS A 6 6.53 6.16 0.38
N ARG A 7 7.65 6.21 -0.36
CA ARG A 7 8.69 7.23 -0.14
C ARG A 7 8.15 8.63 -0.33
N GLN A 8 7.45 8.88 -1.44
CA GLN A 8 6.95 10.20 -1.77
C GLN A 8 5.95 10.72 -0.73
N VAL A 9 5.03 9.87 -0.26
CA VAL A 9 4.07 10.25 0.78
C VAL A 9 4.77 10.48 2.11
N ARG A 10 5.78 9.67 2.46
CA ARG A 10 6.58 9.89 3.66
C ARG A 10 7.29 11.24 3.63
N GLU A 11 7.91 11.60 2.51
CA GLU A 11 8.55 12.91 2.33
C GLU A 11 7.54 14.05 2.50
N TRP A 12 6.34 13.94 1.93
CA TRP A 12 5.30 14.95 2.12
C TRP A 12 4.81 15.08 3.55
N GLN A 13 4.65 13.95 4.27
CA GLN A 13 4.31 13.95 5.70
C GLN A 13 5.41 14.62 6.55
N GLU A 14 6.67 14.49 6.17
CA GLU A 14 7.78 15.12 6.90
C GLU A 14 7.80 16.64 6.72
N VAL A 15 7.49 17.12 5.52
CA VAL A 15 7.42 18.56 5.21
C VAL A 15 6.18 19.21 5.84
N HIS A 16 5.03 18.54 5.87
CA HIS A 16 3.74 19.11 6.31
C HIS A 16 3.26 18.55 7.66
N ARG A 17 4.21 18.18 8.54
CA ARG A 17 4.00 17.35 9.75
C ARG A 17 2.93 17.85 10.75
N ARG A 18 2.47 19.10 10.63
CA ARG A 18 1.46 19.72 11.50
C ARG A 18 0.11 19.98 10.85
N GLU A 19 -0.01 19.80 9.53
CA GLU A 19 -1.14 20.34 8.77
C GLU A 19 -1.97 19.26 8.05
N LEU A 20 -1.41 18.08 7.76
CA LEU A 20 -2.10 17.08 6.94
C LEU A 20 -1.85 15.64 7.41
N SER A 21 -2.93 14.92 7.71
CA SER A 21 -2.93 13.45 7.84
C SER A 21 -2.99 12.81 6.44
N LEU A 22 -1.88 12.86 5.72
CA LEU A 22 -1.75 12.31 4.37
C LEU A 22 -1.67 10.78 4.41
N THR A 23 -2.54 10.11 3.64
CA THR A 23 -2.55 8.66 3.46
C THR A 23 -2.35 8.30 1.99
N LEU A 24 -1.70 7.16 1.73
CA LEU A 24 -1.49 6.58 0.42
C LEU A 24 -2.54 5.49 0.14
N ASN A 25 -3.31 5.63 -0.95
CA ASN A 25 -4.20 4.56 -1.45
C ASN A 25 -3.55 3.90 -2.67
N VAL A 26 -3.44 2.57 -2.66
CA VAL A 26 -2.87 1.78 -3.76
C VAL A 26 -3.87 0.72 -4.17
N ASN A 27 -4.22 0.73 -5.45
CA ASN A 27 -5.01 -0.32 -6.06
C ASN A 27 -4.15 -1.58 -6.24
N VAL A 28 -4.68 -2.72 -5.82
CA VAL A 28 -4.07 -4.05 -5.96
C VAL A 28 -4.87 -4.82 -7.00
N SER A 29 -4.21 -5.25 -8.07
CA SER A 29 -4.85 -6.05 -9.13
C SER A 29 -5.09 -7.49 -8.67
N ALA A 30 -5.95 -8.22 -9.41
CA ALA A 30 -6.19 -9.64 -9.16
C ALA A 30 -4.90 -10.47 -9.13
N CYS A 31 -4.01 -10.24 -10.10
CA CYS A 31 -2.74 -10.96 -10.18
C CYS A 31 -1.86 -10.67 -8.96
N GLN A 32 -1.77 -9.40 -8.53
CA GLN A 32 -0.98 -9.04 -7.35
C GLN A 32 -1.57 -9.61 -6.06
N PHE A 33 -2.89 -9.68 -5.95
CA PHE A 33 -3.57 -10.26 -4.78
C PHE A 33 -3.24 -11.74 -4.61
N GLN A 34 -3.07 -12.47 -5.72
CA GLN A 34 -2.71 -13.88 -5.76
C GLN A 34 -1.21 -14.15 -5.54
N GLU A 35 -0.36 -13.11 -5.50
CA GLU A 35 1.08 -13.28 -5.27
C GLU A 35 1.36 -13.70 -3.82
N PRO A 36 1.94 -14.90 -3.57
CA PRO A 36 2.18 -15.40 -2.22
C PRO A 36 3.10 -14.48 -1.38
N ASN A 37 3.92 -13.68 -2.05
CA ASN A 37 4.88 -12.78 -1.41
C ASN A 37 4.37 -11.34 -1.24
N LEU A 38 3.13 -11.02 -1.62
CA LEU A 38 2.59 -9.66 -1.56
C LEU A 38 2.77 -9.03 -0.16
N VAL A 39 2.37 -9.75 0.89
CA VAL A 39 2.47 -9.29 2.29
C VAL A 39 3.93 -9.02 2.69
N LYS A 40 4.86 -9.88 2.24
CA LYS A 40 6.29 -9.72 2.52
C LYS A 40 6.84 -8.47 1.83
N GLU A 41 6.48 -8.24 0.57
CA GLU A 41 6.89 -7.06 -0.19
C GLU A 41 6.33 -5.76 0.41
N ILE A 42 5.07 -5.76 0.86
CA ILE A 42 4.47 -4.61 1.56
C ILE A 42 5.23 -4.32 2.87
N ARG A 43 5.46 -5.34 3.70
CA ARG A 43 6.20 -5.19 4.98
C ARG A 43 7.60 -4.66 4.76
N LYS A 44 8.31 -5.20 3.77
CA LYS A 44 9.65 -4.73 3.38
C LYS A 44 9.60 -3.27 2.94
N THR A 45 8.64 -2.92 2.09
CA THR A 45 8.50 -1.55 1.57
C THR A 45 8.20 -0.53 2.67
N LEU A 46 7.27 -0.82 3.57
CA LEU A 46 6.96 0.04 4.71
C LEU A 46 8.19 0.24 5.60
N LYS A 47 8.94 -0.84 5.87
CA LYS A 47 10.18 -0.77 6.65
C LYS A 47 11.26 0.07 5.97
N GLU A 48 11.43 -0.07 4.66
CA GLU A 48 12.46 0.65 3.90
C GLU A 48 12.14 2.14 3.73
N THR A 49 10.87 2.50 3.66
CA THR A 49 10.42 3.88 3.40
C THR A 49 10.08 4.65 4.67
N GLY A 50 9.82 3.95 5.78
CA GLY A 50 9.42 4.59 7.04
C GLY A 50 7.97 5.09 7.05
N LEU A 51 7.18 4.81 6.01
CA LEU A 51 5.74 5.08 6.02
C LEU A 51 5.07 4.22 7.10
N ALA A 52 4.25 4.84 7.94
CA ALA A 52 3.55 4.10 8.98
C ALA A 52 2.49 3.18 8.35
N PRO A 53 2.31 1.94 8.84
CA PRO A 53 1.36 1.01 8.24
C PRO A 53 -0.09 1.54 8.16
N GLN A 54 -0.51 2.34 9.13
CA GLN A 54 -1.85 2.96 9.14
C GLN A 54 -2.08 3.98 8.03
N ASP A 55 -1.00 4.48 7.40
CA ASP A 55 -1.08 5.47 6.33
C ASP A 55 -1.12 4.84 4.94
N LEU A 56 -0.93 3.51 4.83
CA LEU A 56 -1.08 2.77 3.58
C LEU A 56 -2.43 2.04 3.53
N LYS A 57 -3.23 2.38 2.55
CA LYS A 57 -4.51 1.75 2.24
C LYS A 57 -4.37 0.96 0.94
N LEU A 58 -4.76 -0.32 0.99
CA LEU A 58 -4.80 -1.20 -0.15
C LEU A 58 -6.24 -1.33 -0.61
N GLU A 59 -6.51 -1.00 -1.86
CA GLU A 59 -7.82 -1.10 -2.49
C GLU A 59 -7.84 -2.32 -3.40
N ILE A 60 -8.85 -3.17 -3.23
CA ILE A 60 -9.17 -4.25 -4.17
C ILE A 60 -10.61 -4.11 -4.59
N THR A 61 -10.90 -4.46 -5.84
CA THR A 61 -12.27 -4.46 -6.34
C THR A 61 -13.01 -5.70 -5.83
N GLU A 62 -14.34 -5.62 -5.77
CA GLU A 62 -15.20 -6.76 -5.45
C GLU A 62 -14.94 -7.95 -6.38
N SER A 63 -14.70 -7.69 -7.68
CA SER A 63 -14.37 -8.73 -8.65
C SER A 63 -13.10 -9.52 -8.31
N VAL A 64 -12.09 -8.88 -7.72
CA VAL A 64 -10.85 -9.54 -7.26
C VAL A 64 -11.18 -10.48 -6.10
N MET A 65 -11.95 -10.03 -5.11
CA MET A 65 -12.38 -10.87 -3.99
C MET A 65 -13.22 -12.06 -4.45
N MET A 66 -14.16 -11.84 -5.37
CA MET A 66 -15.06 -12.88 -5.87
C MET A 66 -14.37 -13.92 -6.74
N HIS A 67 -13.24 -13.58 -7.38
CA HIS A 67 -12.45 -14.53 -8.14
C HIS A 67 -11.73 -15.52 -7.21
N ASP A 68 -11.13 -15.02 -6.13
CA ASP A 68 -10.42 -15.86 -5.16
C ASP A 68 -11.35 -16.82 -4.41
N ALA A 69 -12.52 -16.34 -3.97
CA ALA A 69 -13.50 -17.14 -3.22
C ALA A 69 -14.14 -18.31 -3.99
N ARG A 70 -13.87 -18.44 -5.30
CA ARG A 70 -14.40 -19.52 -6.16
C ARG A 70 -13.35 -20.60 -6.45
N THR A 71 -12.15 -20.45 -5.92
CA THR A 71 -11.03 -21.40 -6.01
C THR A 71 -10.83 -22.11 -4.68
#